data_AF-A0A662UW82-F1
#
_entry.id   AF-A0A662UW82-F1
#
_cell.length_a   1.000
_cell.length_b   1.000
_cell.length_c   1.000
_cell.angle_alpha   90.00
_cell.angle_beta   90.00
_cell.angle_gamma   90.00
#
_symmetry.space_group_name_H-M   'P 1'
#
loop_
_entity.id
_entity.type
_entity.pdbx_description
1 polymer ?
#
loop_
_entity_poly.entity_id
_entity_poly.type
_entity_poly.pdbx_seq_one_letter_code
_entity_poly.pdbx_strand_id
1 'polypeptide(L)'
;MLATRSARQLALELGVSPAAINKYLSRRMHPSDQTIARALQILYDYERERIYQVIIDDIINALSKLVDSIEDKSEYLKRYTIERLSELLRRLEEIG
;
A
#
# COMPACT_ATOMS: atom_id res chain seq x y z
N MET A 1 -3.88 8.43 -9.93
CA MET A 1 -2.95 8.33 -11.08
C MET A 1 -3.58 8.70 -12.42
N LEU A 2 -4.75 8.16 -12.79
CA LEU A 2 -5.45 8.54 -14.04
C LEU A 2 -6.44 9.70 -13.91
N ALA A 3 -6.64 10.23 -12.70
CA ALA A 3 -7.55 11.36 -12.49
C ALA A 3 -7.10 12.62 -13.24
N THR A 4 -5.80 12.77 -13.47
CA THR A 4 -5.18 13.94 -14.11
C THR A 4 -4.29 13.59 -15.31
N ARG A 5 -3.85 12.33 -15.43
CA ARG A 5 -3.01 11.86 -16.55
C ARG A 5 -3.81 11.04 -17.55
N SER A 6 -3.51 11.22 -18.83
CA SER A 6 -3.93 10.27 -19.85
C SER A 6 -3.21 8.93 -19.68
N ALA A 7 -3.85 7.83 -20.11
CA ALA A 7 -3.22 6.50 -20.08
C ALA A 7 -1.89 6.45 -20.86
N ARG A 8 -1.74 7.28 -21.90
CA ARG A 8 -0.50 7.40 -22.68
C ARG A 8 0.61 8.11 -21.92
N GLN A 9 0.30 9.20 -21.21
CA GLN A 9 1.28 9.90 -20.36
C GLN A 9 1.72 9.01 -19.20
N LEU A 10 0.78 8.35 -18.54
CA LEU A 10 1.09 7.43 -17.45
C LEU A 10 1.96 6.25 -17.94
N ALA A 11 1.69 5.72 -19.13
CA ALA A 11 2.52 4.67 -19.73
C ALA A 11 3.97 5.13 -19.95
N LEU A 12 4.15 6.37 -20.45
CA LEU A 12 5.47 6.95 -20.67
C LEU A 12 6.23 7.13 -19.34
N GLU A 13 5.59 7.72 -18.34
CA GLU A 13 6.20 7.97 -17.02
C GLU A 13 6.55 6.67 -16.28
N LEU A 14 5.74 5.63 -16.44
CA LEU A 14 6.00 4.30 -15.87
C LEU A 14 7.01 3.48 -16.71
N GLY A 15 7.31 3.91 -17.94
CA GLY A 15 8.17 3.19 -18.88
C GLY A 15 7.58 1.84 -19.31
N VAL A 16 6.26 1.80 -19.55
CA VAL A 16 5.51 0.63 -20.02
C VAL A 16 4.70 0.96 -21.27
N SER A 17 4.15 -0.05 -21.95
CA SER A 17 3.27 0.20 -23.09
C SER A 17 1.89 0.70 -22.64
N PRO A 18 1.18 1.53 -23.43
CA PRO A 18 -0.20 1.92 -23.11
C PRO A 18 -1.16 0.73 -22.95
N ALA A 19 -0.90 -0.37 -23.67
CA ALA A 19 -1.66 -1.62 -23.50
C ALA A 19 -1.46 -2.25 -22.11
N ALA A 20 -0.27 -2.12 -21.52
CA ALA A 20 0.01 -2.59 -20.17
C ALA A 20 -0.84 -1.85 -19.13
N ILE A 21 -0.98 -0.52 -19.26
CA ILE A 21 -1.85 0.29 -18.39
C ILE A 21 -3.28 -0.23 -18.40
N ASN A 22 -3.85 -0.47 -19.58
CA ASN A 22 -5.20 -1.03 -19.69
C ASN A 22 -5.32 -2.41 -19.03
N LYS A 23 -4.29 -3.26 -19.12
CA LYS A 23 -4.26 -4.57 -18.45
C LYS A 23 -4.18 -4.44 -16.92
N TYR A 24 -3.45 -3.45 -16.41
CA TYR A 24 -3.37 -3.16 -14.97
C TYR A 24 -4.72 -2.69 -14.41
N LEU A 25 -5.35 -1.72 -15.08
CA LEU A 25 -6.66 -1.20 -14.66
C LEU A 25 -7.75 -2.28 -14.67
N SER A 26 -7.74 -3.14 -15.70
CA SER A 26 -8.68 -4.25 -15.80
C SER A 26 -8.30 -5.45 -14.94
N ARG A 27 -7.24 -5.36 -14.11
CA ARG A 27 -6.71 -6.45 -13.27
C ARG A 27 -6.39 -7.75 -14.02
N ARG A 28 -6.09 -7.66 -15.33
CA ARG A 28 -5.70 -8.81 -16.16
C ARG A 28 -4.21 -9.12 -16.08
N MET A 29 -3.43 -8.20 -15.52
CA MET A 29 -1.99 -8.31 -15.34
C MET A 29 -1.62 -7.49 -14.11
N HIS A 30 -0.72 -8.02 -13.28
CA HIS A 30 -0.15 -7.24 -12.19
C HIS A 30 1.11 -6.50 -12.69
N PRO A 31 1.30 -5.23 -12.29
CA PRO A 31 2.54 -4.51 -12.57
C PRO A 31 3.72 -5.19 -11.85
N SER A 32 4.91 -5.14 -12.44
CA SER A 32 6.12 -5.62 -11.78
C SER A 32 6.51 -4.71 -10.62
N ASP A 33 7.31 -5.19 -9.67
CA ASP A 33 7.82 -4.40 -8.55
C ASP A 33 8.51 -3.12 -9.02
N GLN A 34 9.29 -3.21 -10.10
CA GLN A 34 9.93 -2.03 -10.71
C GLN A 34 8.91 -1.00 -11.22
N THR A 35 7.80 -1.47 -11.78
CA THR A 35 6.71 -0.59 -12.26
C THR A 35 6.00 0.07 -11.09
N ILE A 36 5.75 -0.67 -10.01
CA ILE A 36 5.15 -0.15 -8.77
C ILE A 36 6.08 0.89 -8.14
N ALA A 37 7.38 0.61 -8.05
CA ALA A 37 8.36 1.56 -7.51
C ALA A 37 8.39 2.87 -8.30
N ARG A 38 8.40 2.81 -9.63
CA ARG A 38 8.28 4.01 -10.48
C ARG A 38 6.96 4.73 -10.26
N ALA A 39 5.86 3.98 -10.15
CA ALA A 39 4.55 4.55 -9.90
C ALA A 39 4.55 5.39 -8.62
N LEU A 40 5.17 4.88 -7.54
CA LEU A 40 5.31 5.62 -6.28
C LEU A 40 6.19 6.88 -6.41
N GLN A 41 7.21 6.85 -7.26
CA GLN A 41 8.12 7.99 -7.47
C GLN A 41 7.45 9.14 -8.25
N ILE A 42 6.60 8.84 -9.21
CA ILE A 42 5.96 9.84 -10.07
C ILE A 42 4.67 10.42 -9.47
N LEU A 43 4.26 10.03 -8.26
CA LEU A 43 3.03 10.54 -7.64
C LEU A 43 3.10 12.03 -7.39
N TYR A 44 2.03 12.74 -7.77
CA TYR A 44 1.78 14.07 -7.24
C TYR A 44 1.46 13.99 -5.75
N ASP A 45 1.72 15.06 -5.00
CA ASP A 45 1.58 15.08 -3.54
C ASP A 45 0.17 14.66 -3.07
N TYR A 46 -0.88 15.15 -3.72
CA TYR A 46 -2.26 14.77 -3.43
C TYR A 46 -2.57 13.28 -3.73
N GLU A 47 -1.88 12.68 -4.70
CA GLU A 47 -2.02 11.24 -5.00
C GLU A 47 -1.25 10.39 -4.01
N ARG A 48 -0.11 10.90 -3.54
CA ARG A 48 0.76 10.26 -2.56
C ARG A 48 0.04 10.05 -1.23
N GLU A 49 -0.61 11.07 -0.71
CA GLU A 49 -1.43 10.94 0.51
C GLU A 49 -2.51 9.87 0.36
N ARG A 50 -3.26 9.90 -0.75
CA ARG A 50 -4.33 8.94 -0.98
C ARG A 50 -3.82 7.51 -1.12
N ILE A 51 -2.66 7.32 -1.75
CA ILE A 51 -2.05 6.00 -1.89
C ILE A 51 -1.51 5.50 -0.56
N TYR A 52 -0.87 6.37 0.25
CA TYR A 52 -0.44 5.99 1.58
C TYR A 52 -1.63 5.59 2.46
N GLN A 53 -2.76 6.30 2.40
CA GLN A 53 -3.98 5.89 3.09
C GLN A 53 -4.42 4.48 2.69
N VAL A 54 -4.49 4.19 1.38
CA VAL A 54 -4.88 2.85 0.90
C VAL A 54 -3.92 1.77 1.38
N ILE A 55 -2.61 2.04 1.38
CA ILE A 55 -1.60 1.09 1.86
C ILE A 55 -1.75 0.87 3.37
N ILE A 56 -1.92 1.94 4.15
CA ILE A 56 -2.12 1.87 5.60
C ILE A 56 -3.39 1.07 5.90
N ASP A 57 -4.50 1.35 5.22
CA ASP A 57 -5.77 0.63 5.39
C ASP A 57 -5.61 -0.87 5.11
N ASP A 58 -4.89 -1.24 4.05
CA ASP A 58 -4.65 -2.65 3.71
C ASP A 58 -3.80 -3.36 4.77
N ILE A 59 -2.73 -2.71 5.26
CA ILE A 59 -1.89 -3.23 6.33
C ILE A 59 -2.69 -3.41 7.63
N ILE A 60 -3.48 -2.41 8.01
CA ILE A 60 -4.32 -2.47 9.22
C ILE A 60 -5.35 -3.59 9.09
N ASN A 61 -6.00 -3.74 7.93
CA ASN A 61 -6.93 -4.84 7.69
C ASN A 61 -6.26 -6.22 7.78
N ALA A 62 -5.05 -6.37 7.26
CA ALA A 62 -4.28 -7.61 7.36
C ALA A 62 -3.91 -7.91 8.82
N LEU A 63 -3.49 -6.89 9.58
CA LEU A 63 -3.19 -7.01 11.01
C LEU A 63 -4.44 -7.36 11.83
N SER A 64 -5.60 -6.76 11.55
CA SER A 64 -6.86 -7.11 12.22
C SER A 64 -7.21 -8.57 12.03
N LYS A 65 -7.16 -9.08 10.79
CA LYS A 65 -7.40 -10.51 10.50
C LYS A 65 -6.43 -11.43 11.23
N LEU A 66 -5.17 -11.01 11.36
CA LEU A 66 -4.17 -11.77 12.13
C LEU A 66 -4.53 -11.79 13.61
N VAL A 67 -4.90 -10.64 14.19
CA VAL A 67 -5.33 -10.53 15.60
C VAL A 67 -6.54 -11.42 15.86
N ASP A 68 -7.56 -11.38 14.99
CA ASP A 68 -8.75 -12.23 15.09
C ASP A 68 -8.39 -13.73 15.08
N SER A 69 -7.33 -14.11 14.35
CA SER A 69 -6.86 -15.51 14.30
C SER A 69 -6.09 -15.97 15.55
N ILE A 70 -5.58 -15.02 16.36
CA ILE A 70 -4.76 -15.26 17.55
C ILE A 70 -5.63 -15.38 18.81
N GLU A 71 -6.77 -14.69 18.85
CA GLU A 71 -7.60 -14.51 20.05
C GLU A 71 -7.94 -15.84 20.76
N ASP A 72 -8.11 -16.93 20.01
CA ASP A 72 -8.44 -18.26 20.54
C ASP A 72 -7.25 -19.19 20.83
N LYS A 73 -6.00 -18.77 20.57
CA LYS A 73 -4.88 -19.73 20.43
C LYS A 73 -3.70 -19.51 21.37
N SER A 74 -3.40 -18.29 21.81
CA SER A 74 -2.23 -18.05 22.69
C SER A 74 -2.20 -16.66 23.35
N GLU A 75 -2.28 -16.63 24.67
CA GLU A 75 -2.08 -15.41 25.50
C GLU A 75 -0.69 -14.78 25.28
N TYR A 76 0.34 -15.59 25.02
CA TYR A 76 1.68 -15.10 24.70
C TYR A 76 1.70 -14.28 23.40
N LEU A 77 1.09 -14.81 22.33
CA LEU A 77 1.04 -14.12 21.03
C LEU A 77 0.23 -12.82 21.10
N LYS A 78 -0.82 -12.79 21.93
CA LYS A 78 -1.57 -11.58 22.22
C LYS A 78 -0.68 -10.50 22.85
N ARG A 79 0.05 -10.84 23.93
CA ARG A 79 0.98 -9.89 24.58
C ARG A 79 2.09 -9.43 23.65
N TYR A 80 2.71 -10.36 22.92
CA TYR A 80 3.76 -10.04 21.96
C TYR A 80 3.26 -9.05 20.89
N THR A 81 2.08 -9.29 20.33
CA THR A 81 1.47 -8.39 19.34
C THR A 81 1.22 -6.99 19.92
N ILE A 82 0.69 -6.90 21.14
CA ILE A 82 0.46 -5.62 21.83
C ILE A 82 1.78 -4.85 22.02
N GLU A 83 2.84 -5.52 22.50
CA GLU A 83 4.15 -4.89 22.71
C GLU A 83 4.73 -4.32 21.41
N ARG A 84 4.71 -5.10 20.32
CA ARG A 84 5.23 -4.67 19.01
C ARG A 84 4.44 -3.50 18.42
N LEU A 85 3.10 -3.53 18.51
CA LEU A 85 2.26 -2.43 18.02
C LEU A 85 2.44 -1.17 18.87
N SER A 86 2.60 -1.31 20.18
CA SER A 86 2.84 -0.17 21.09
C SER A 86 4.19 0.52 20.85
N GLU A 87 5.23 -0.24 20.47
CA GLU A 87 6.50 0.35 20.02
C GLU A 87 6.33 1.14 18.72
N LEU A 88 5.54 0.61 17.77
CA LEU A 88 5.28 1.28 16.51
C LEU A 88 4.46 2.56 16.69
N LEU A 89 3.46 2.56 17.58
CA LEU A 89 2.69 3.76 17.94
C LEU A 89 3.57 4.85 18.52
N ARG A 90 4.44 4.52 19.48
CA ARG A 90 5.39 5.49 20.05
C ARG A 90 6.28 6.13 18.99
N ARG A 91 6.80 5.34 18.05
CA ARG A 91 7.59 5.86 16.94
C ARG A 91 6.80 6.79 16.01
N LEU A 92 5.50 6.54 15.81
CA LEU A 92 4.65 7.44 15.02
C LEU A 92 4.40 8.77 15.76
N GLU A 93 4.20 8.72 17.08
CA GLU A 93 4.05 9.90 17.93
C GLU A 93 5.32 10.77 17.95
N GLU A 94 6.50 10.17 17.89
CA GLU A 94 7.78 10.90 17.85
C GLU A 94 8.06 11.58 16.50
N ILE A 95 7.41 11.16 15.43
CA ILE A 95 7.55 11.74 14.08
C ILE A 95 6.57 12.91 13.86
N GLY A 96 5.48 12.98 14.64
CA GLY A 96 4.47 14.04 14.60
C GLY A 96 4.83 15.25 15.43
#